data_AF-A0A094EF90-F1
#
_entry.id   AF-A0A094EF90-F1
#
_cell.length_a   1.000
_cell.length_b   1.000
_cell.length_c   1.000
_cell.angle_alpha   90.00
_cell.angle_beta   90.00
_cell.angle_gamma   90.00
#
_symmetry.space_group_name_H-M   'P 1'
#
loop_
_entity.id
_entity.type
_entity.pdbx_description
1 polymer ?
#
loop_
_entity_poly.entity_id
_entity_poly.type
_entity_poly.pdbx_seq_one_letter_code
_entity_poly.pdbx_strand_id
1 'polypeptide(L)'
;MAEFAVGVAGLAFAMPGVIEILSKYGNWIWERIQTFKNAKDVWVKMDQFGWSLSQGELNGLIVAAKSFYLKHGCDPGLKNSLDVQISRLFDNVKSTKTFLENHDPSSFRKRVVFTISGEKRAKELNKALTSDKMELAQILMINDIRTRRVPEQLLLTSKRFQRYETAPYQPVTSTLNLFVTRGDYRDDPLEGPYHETTVIIERGPISEQVPEETLKEIATFLHYDFHEKIFLKSADLLPKGILPCLGYRMEPSPELIFAMPKGTHNPQMLQSIIAADQGVARHPLDFRFRLAQRLSEAVLMVHAANLVHKNIRIDTILVLRPIVAATHDDLENVSGFDNVYLTNWRLLRDVSGPTIMGGGNQWTEDLYRHPKRQGTHVEERYNIGHDIYSLGVCLLEIGLWDLLVHRMPADGQPQVSELFRAAAEVNSHPDPEAELRAKLSRPTTVKDILLKLASENLPQRMGHRYHRLVAACLTGLDQLSGFGPEVDFTKLNQVEQGIAFKDLILSIFTEMTIL
;
A
#
# COMPACT_ATOMS: atom_id res chain seq x y z
N MET A 1 -24.71 42.38 6.50
CA MET A 1 -23.84 41.22 6.81
C MET A 1 -23.74 40.93 8.32
N ALA A 2 -24.58 41.52 9.20
CA ALA A 2 -24.48 41.40 10.65
C ALA A 2 -25.56 40.51 11.32
N GLU A 3 -26.46 39.85 10.57
CA GLU A 3 -27.62 39.16 11.17
C GLU A 3 -27.52 37.64 11.33
N PHE A 4 -26.35 37.02 11.20
CA PHE A 4 -26.21 35.57 11.44
C PHE A 4 -25.13 35.18 12.46
N ALA A 5 -24.53 36.15 13.16
CA ALA A 5 -23.47 35.89 14.13
C ALA A 5 -23.94 35.35 15.49
N VAL A 6 -25.25 35.17 15.72
CA VAL A 6 -25.80 34.84 17.06
C VAL A 6 -26.33 33.41 17.19
N GLY A 7 -26.22 32.55 16.16
CA GLY A 7 -26.91 31.25 16.15
C GLY A 7 -26.05 29.97 16.08
N VAL A 8 -24.78 29.96 16.48
CA VAL A 8 -23.89 28.79 16.20
C VAL A 8 -23.34 28.07 17.45
N ALA A 9 -23.78 28.46 18.64
CA ALA A 9 -23.48 27.72 19.87
C ALA A 9 -24.71 26.88 20.27
N GLY A 10 -24.80 25.63 19.80
CA GLY A 10 -25.68 24.64 20.42
C GLY A 10 -26.71 23.89 19.55
N LEU A 11 -26.69 24.02 18.22
CA LEU A 11 -27.56 23.19 17.36
C LEU A 11 -26.75 22.02 16.78
N ALA A 12 -27.10 20.80 17.21
CA ALA A 12 -26.72 19.58 16.52
C ALA A 12 -27.40 19.59 15.14
N PHE A 13 -26.74 20.17 14.14
CA PHE A 13 -27.25 20.15 12.77
C PHE A 13 -27.34 18.70 12.31
N ALA A 14 -28.48 18.32 11.73
CA ALA A 14 -28.55 17.08 10.97
C ALA A 14 -27.54 17.18 9.81
N MET A 15 -26.87 16.06 9.50
CA MET A 15 -25.89 15.88 8.42
C MET A 15 -26.18 16.73 7.15
N PRO A 16 -27.41 16.73 6.59
CA PRO A 16 -27.74 17.57 5.42
C PRO A 16 -27.47 19.08 5.58
N GLY A 17 -27.73 19.63 6.77
CA GLY A 17 -27.50 21.05 7.07
C GLY A 17 -26.03 21.39 7.31
N VAL A 18 -25.25 20.46 7.87
CA VAL A 18 -23.79 20.61 8.03
C VAL A 18 -23.10 20.73 6.67
N ILE A 19 -23.56 19.94 5.69
CA ILE A 19 -22.99 19.90 4.34
C ILE A 19 -23.11 21.24 3.61
N GLU A 20 -24.26 21.91 3.71
CA GLU A 20 -24.47 23.21 3.08
C GLU A 20 -23.54 24.28 3.69
N ILE A 21 -23.29 24.21 5.00
CA ILE A 21 -22.36 25.12 5.68
C ILE A 21 -20.91 24.82 5.28
N LEU A 22 -20.54 23.53 5.15
CA LEU A 22 -19.22 23.12 4.70
C LEU A 22 -18.89 23.67 3.30
N SER A 23 -19.79 23.54 2.33
CA SER A 23 -19.57 24.10 0.98
C SER A 23 -19.45 25.62 1.01
N LYS A 24 -20.26 26.31 1.84
CA LYS A 24 -20.17 27.77 2.03
C LYS A 24 -18.82 28.19 2.64
N TYR A 25 -18.34 27.46 3.64
CA TYR A 25 -17.02 27.71 4.23
C TYR A 25 -15.89 27.40 3.27
N GLY A 26 -15.99 26.33 2.47
CA GLY A 26 -15.03 25.99 1.42
C GLY A 26 -14.87 27.12 0.39
N ASN A 27 -15.98 27.64 -0.13
CA ASN A 27 -15.96 28.81 -1.03
C ASN A 27 -15.30 30.02 -0.40
N TRP A 28 -15.68 30.36 0.84
CA TRP A 28 -15.09 31.49 1.55
C TRP A 28 -13.59 31.31 1.77
N ILE A 29 -13.15 30.11 2.17
CA ILE A 29 -11.73 29.78 2.39
C ILE A 29 -10.96 29.96 1.10
N TRP A 30 -11.48 29.41 0.00
CA TRP A 30 -10.87 29.50 -1.33
C TRP A 30 -10.72 30.96 -1.77
N GLU A 31 -11.81 31.75 -1.76
CA GLU A 31 -11.78 33.17 -2.10
C GLU A 31 -10.84 33.96 -1.20
N ARG A 32 -10.82 33.66 0.11
CA ARG A 32 -9.98 34.35 1.08
C ARG A 32 -8.50 34.15 0.79
N ILE A 33 -8.07 32.93 0.48
CA ILE A 33 -6.66 32.58 0.24
C ILE A 33 -6.14 33.22 -1.04
N GLN A 34 -6.98 33.39 -2.06
CA GLN A 34 -6.61 34.09 -3.30
C GLN A 34 -6.16 35.55 -3.05
N THR A 35 -6.52 36.14 -1.90
CA THR A 35 -6.08 37.49 -1.53
C THR A 35 -4.66 37.52 -0.94
N PHE A 36 -4.04 36.37 -0.70
CA PHE A 36 -2.76 36.26 0.02
C PHE A 36 -1.57 36.27 -0.96
N LYS A 37 -0.74 37.32 -0.90
CA LYS A 37 0.47 37.46 -1.74
C LYS A 37 1.75 36.97 -1.04
N ASN A 38 2.60 36.23 -1.76
CA ASN A 38 3.99 35.85 -1.40
C ASN A 38 4.22 34.86 -0.23
N ALA A 39 3.51 33.73 -0.16
CA ALA A 39 3.93 32.59 0.67
C ALA A 39 3.53 31.27 -0.02
N LYS A 40 4.47 30.67 -0.76
CA LYS A 40 4.08 29.74 -1.83
C LYS A 40 3.54 28.39 -1.34
N ASP A 41 4.10 27.76 -0.32
CA ASP A 41 3.78 26.32 -0.12
C ASP A 41 2.58 26.06 0.80
N VAL A 42 2.47 26.79 1.92
CA VAL A 42 1.41 26.56 2.92
C VAL A 42 0.03 27.00 2.39
N TRP A 43 0.00 28.11 1.64
CA TRP A 43 -1.23 28.64 1.08
C TRP A 43 -1.70 27.85 -0.14
N VAL A 44 -0.79 27.30 -0.96
CA VAL A 44 -1.18 26.43 -2.09
C VAL A 44 -1.94 25.21 -1.60
N LYS A 45 -1.51 24.58 -0.49
CA LYS A 45 -2.23 23.44 0.08
C LYS A 45 -3.61 23.84 0.64
N MET A 46 -3.72 24.97 1.31
CA MET A 46 -5.02 25.48 1.79
C MET A 46 -5.94 25.89 0.63
N ASP A 47 -5.39 26.43 -0.45
CA ASP A 47 -6.11 26.82 -1.65
C ASP A 47 -6.70 25.59 -2.37
N GLN A 48 -5.85 24.58 -2.58
CA GLN A 48 -6.25 23.28 -3.12
C GLN A 48 -7.33 22.63 -2.25
N PHE A 49 -7.21 22.73 -0.92
CA PHE A 49 -8.23 22.23 -0.02
C PHE A 49 -9.54 23.03 -0.15
N GLY A 50 -9.49 24.36 -0.14
CA GLY A 50 -10.64 25.23 -0.30
C GLY A 50 -11.41 24.92 -1.59
N TRP A 51 -10.69 24.77 -2.70
CA TRP A 51 -11.25 24.34 -3.98
C TRP A 51 -11.83 22.92 -3.92
N SER A 52 -11.10 21.97 -3.32
CA SER A 52 -11.55 20.58 -3.17
C SER A 52 -12.84 20.49 -2.34
N LEU A 53 -12.97 21.29 -1.29
CA LEU A 53 -14.14 21.36 -0.43
C LEU A 53 -15.32 22.07 -1.09
N SER A 54 -15.07 23.09 -1.92
CA SER A 54 -16.16 23.82 -2.58
C SER A 54 -16.73 23.07 -3.77
N GLN A 55 -15.86 22.58 -4.66
CA GLN A 55 -16.28 22.04 -5.96
C GLN A 55 -15.48 20.82 -6.44
N GLY A 56 -14.38 20.46 -5.77
CA GLY A 56 -13.56 19.33 -6.14
C GLY A 56 -13.91 18.01 -5.44
N GLU A 57 -12.89 17.19 -5.22
CA GLU A 57 -13.03 15.80 -4.76
C GLU A 57 -13.73 15.67 -3.39
N LEU A 58 -13.36 16.53 -2.42
CA LEU A 58 -13.96 16.47 -1.08
C LEU A 58 -15.45 16.84 -1.10
N ASN A 59 -15.86 17.80 -1.92
CA ASN A 59 -17.27 18.08 -2.14
C ASN A 59 -18.01 16.84 -2.68
N GLY A 60 -17.41 16.13 -3.64
CA GLY A 60 -17.94 14.86 -4.16
C GLY A 60 -18.12 13.79 -3.07
N LEU A 61 -17.13 13.63 -2.18
CA LEU A 61 -17.21 12.71 -1.05
C LEU A 61 -18.33 13.11 -0.08
N ILE A 62 -18.45 14.39 0.25
CA ILE A 62 -19.52 14.89 1.14
C ILE A 62 -20.90 14.65 0.53
N VAL A 63 -21.08 14.87 -0.77
CA VAL A 63 -22.33 14.57 -1.49
C VAL A 63 -22.63 13.07 -1.45
N ALA A 64 -21.64 12.22 -1.68
CA ALA A 64 -21.81 10.77 -1.55
C ALA A 64 -22.20 10.36 -0.13
N ALA A 65 -21.57 10.94 0.91
CA ALA A 65 -21.92 10.72 2.30
C ALA A 65 -23.38 11.08 2.59
N LYS A 66 -23.86 12.22 2.08
CA LYS A 66 -25.27 12.61 2.16
C LYS A 66 -26.18 11.54 1.56
N SER A 67 -25.86 11.05 0.36
CA SER A 67 -26.65 10.04 -0.33
C SER A 67 -26.72 8.72 0.44
N PHE A 68 -25.60 8.25 1.01
CA PHE A 68 -25.60 7.05 1.86
C PHE A 68 -26.41 7.26 3.13
N TYR A 69 -26.22 8.39 3.80
CA TYR A 69 -26.87 8.72 5.06
C TYR A 69 -28.41 8.78 4.93
N LEU A 70 -28.91 9.30 3.80
CA LEU A 70 -30.33 9.42 3.50
C LEU A 70 -30.96 8.13 2.94
N LYS A 71 -30.17 7.12 2.58
CA LYS A 71 -30.67 5.86 2.03
C LYS A 71 -31.53 5.13 3.07
N HIS A 72 -32.72 4.70 2.65
CA HIS A 72 -33.61 3.91 3.49
C HIS A 72 -32.94 2.57 3.86
N GLY A 73 -32.93 2.21 5.14
CA GLY A 73 -32.25 1.00 5.64
C GLY A 73 -30.71 1.12 5.72
N CYS A 74 -30.13 2.31 5.70
CA CYS A 74 -28.70 2.51 5.92
C CYS A 74 -28.26 1.93 7.28
N ASP A 75 -27.13 1.22 7.27
CA ASP A 75 -26.51 0.60 8.45
C ASP A 75 -26.32 1.64 9.59
N PRO A 76 -26.74 1.34 10.83
CA PRO A 76 -26.57 2.26 11.96
C PRO A 76 -25.10 2.56 12.30
N GLY A 77 -24.21 1.58 12.12
CA GLY A 77 -22.77 1.76 12.35
C GLY A 77 -22.15 2.73 11.35
N LEU A 78 -22.55 2.64 10.07
CA LEU A 78 -22.18 3.62 9.05
C LEU A 78 -22.67 5.01 9.41
N LYS A 79 -23.95 5.17 9.77
CA LYS A 79 -24.52 6.47 10.12
C LYS A 79 -23.71 7.14 11.22
N ASN A 80 -23.43 6.39 12.29
CA ASN A 80 -22.61 6.89 13.39
C ASN A 80 -21.19 7.27 12.94
N SER A 81 -20.57 6.46 12.07
CA SER A 81 -19.22 6.76 11.54
C SER A 81 -19.22 8.03 10.69
N LEU A 82 -20.23 8.22 9.83
CA LEU A 82 -20.38 9.42 9.02
C LEU A 82 -20.67 10.66 9.87
N ASP A 83 -21.52 10.55 10.90
CA ASP A 83 -21.83 11.65 11.81
C ASP A 83 -20.58 12.13 12.56
N VAL A 84 -19.80 11.20 13.12
CA VAL A 84 -18.53 11.52 13.79
C VAL A 84 -17.57 12.19 12.83
N GLN A 85 -17.38 11.62 11.63
CA GLN A 85 -16.40 12.14 10.69
C GLN A 85 -16.75 13.50 10.10
N ILE A 86 -18.03 13.70 9.75
CA ILE A 86 -18.49 14.98 9.20
C ILE A 86 -18.49 16.07 10.26
N SER A 87 -18.80 15.74 11.52
CA SER A 87 -18.69 16.69 12.63
C SER A 87 -17.24 17.13 12.84
N ARG A 88 -16.29 16.19 12.81
CA ARG A 88 -14.86 16.49 12.94
C ARG A 88 -14.34 17.35 11.79
N LEU A 89 -14.71 17.01 10.55
CA LEU A 89 -14.39 17.83 9.37
C LEU A 89 -14.94 19.25 9.51
N PHE A 90 -16.18 19.39 9.99
CA PHE A 90 -16.79 20.70 10.23
C PHE A 90 -16.00 21.53 11.23
N ASP A 91 -15.57 20.95 12.36
CA ASP A 91 -14.80 21.65 13.37
C ASP A 91 -13.42 22.09 12.86
N ASN A 92 -12.75 21.26 12.05
CA ASN A 92 -11.47 21.60 11.44
C ASN A 92 -11.61 22.67 10.34
N VAL A 93 -12.66 22.62 9.52
CA VAL A 93 -12.97 23.67 8.53
C VAL A 93 -13.31 24.99 9.23
N LYS A 94 -14.09 24.94 10.30
CA LYS A 94 -14.41 26.12 11.13
C LYS A 94 -13.15 26.71 11.77
N SER A 95 -12.28 25.87 12.31
CA SER A 95 -10.99 26.29 12.88
C SER A 95 -10.10 26.95 11.83
N THR A 96 -10.09 26.43 10.60
CA THR A 96 -9.35 26.99 9.47
C THR A 96 -9.91 28.34 9.05
N LYS A 97 -11.23 28.47 8.94
CA LYS A 97 -11.89 29.75 8.68
C LYS A 97 -11.50 30.80 9.74
N THR A 98 -11.66 30.47 11.03
CA THR A 98 -11.27 31.37 12.13
C THR A 98 -9.78 31.74 12.08
N PHE A 99 -8.91 30.81 11.72
CA PHE A 99 -7.48 31.09 11.55
C PHE A 99 -7.22 32.10 10.43
N LEU A 100 -7.86 31.92 9.26
CA LEU A 100 -7.73 32.80 8.08
C LEU A 100 -8.37 34.19 8.28
N GLU A 101 -9.39 34.30 9.12
CA GLU A 101 -9.95 35.61 9.52
C GLU A 101 -8.94 36.42 10.33
N ASN A 102 -8.19 35.75 11.21
CA ASN A 102 -7.21 36.38 12.10
C ASN A 102 -5.83 36.62 11.45
N HIS A 103 -5.51 35.91 10.36
CA HIS A 103 -4.21 35.98 9.69
C HIS A 103 -4.34 36.49 8.26
N ASP A 104 -4.37 37.82 8.11
CA ASP A 104 -4.39 38.51 6.81
C ASP A 104 -2.97 38.99 6.43
N PRO A 105 -2.30 38.42 5.41
CA PRO A 105 -0.94 38.79 5.01
C PRO A 105 -0.87 40.06 4.13
N SER A 106 -1.92 40.89 4.10
CA SER A 106 -1.97 42.13 3.33
C SER A 106 -0.81 43.12 3.60
N SER A 107 -0.19 43.08 4.79
CA SER A 107 0.95 43.94 5.13
C SER A 107 2.23 43.17 5.45
N PHE A 108 3.39 43.80 5.22
CA PHE A 108 4.70 43.21 5.51
C PHE A 108 4.83 42.73 6.97
N ARG A 109 4.34 43.52 7.94
CA ARG A 109 4.37 43.12 9.37
C ARG A 109 3.51 41.89 9.63
N LYS A 110 2.32 41.79 9.04
CA LYS A 110 1.44 40.63 9.19
C LYS A 110 2.02 39.38 8.51
N ARG A 111 2.76 39.53 7.40
CA ARG A 111 3.53 38.44 6.78
C ARG A 111 4.60 37.89 7.71
N VAL A 112 5.37 38.77 8.36
CA VAL A 112 6.40 38.36 9.33
C VAL A 112 5.78 37.64 10.52
N VAL A 113 4.68 38.15 11.08
CA VAL A 113 3.94 37.48 12.16
C VAL A 113 3.46 36.09 11.71
N PHE A 114 2.94 35.97 10.49
CA PHE A 114 2.54 34.67 9.95
C PHE A 114 3.71 33.68 9.85
N THR A 115 4.86 34.09 9.33
CA THR A 115 6.06 33.23 9.23
C THR A 115 6.55 32.77 10.61
N ILE A 116 6.46 33.62 11.64
CA ILE A 116 6.95 33.30 12.98
C ILE A 116 5.97 32.45 13.80
N SER A 117 4.66 32.73 13.74
CA SER A 117 3.67 32.09 14.62
C SER A 117 2.50 31.42 13.91
N GLY A 118 2.15 31.85 12.70
CA GLY A 118 1.01 31.31 11.95
C GLY A 118 1.33 30.06 11.15
N GLU A 119 2.56 29.93 10.64
CA GLU A 119 2.94 28.88 9.68
C GLU A 119 2.79 27.48 10.27
N LYS A 120 3.24 27.26 11.51
CA LYS A 120 3.09 25.97 12.20
C LYS A 120 1.63 25.57 12.32
N ARG A 121 0.77 26.49 12.76
CA ARG A 121 -0.67 26.23 12.91
C ARG A 121 -1.35 25.97 11.57
N ALA A 122 -0.97 26.69 10.53
CA ALA A 122 -1.47 26.45 9.17
C ALA A 122 -1.07 25.07 8.64
N LYS A 123 0.16 24.60 8.90
CA LYS A 123 0.60 23.23 8.58
C LYS A 123 -0.21 22.18 9.34
N GLU A 124 -0.46 22.38 10.63
CA GLU A 124 -1.31 21.49 11.45
C GLU A 124 -2.74 21.40 10.91
N LEU A 125 -3.35 22.54 10.57
CA LEU A 125 -4.69 22.59 10.00
C LEU A 125 -4.76 21.88 8.63
N ASN A 126 -3.79 22.14 7.75
CA ASN A 126 -3.69 21.45 6.46
C ASN A 126 -3.62 19.92 6.63
N LYS A 127 -2.82 19.46 7.59
CA LYS A 127 -2.66 18.05 7.89
C LYS A 127 -3.98 17.44 8.40
N ALA A 128 -4.64 18.10 9.36
CA ALA A 128 -5.94 17.67 9.88
C ALA A 128 -7.01 17.59 8.79
N LEU A 129 -7.13 18.61 7.93
CA LEU A 129 -8.08 18.64 6.83
C LEU A 129 -7.82 17.57 5.76
N THR A 130 -6.54 17.28 5.49
CA THR A 130 -6.15 16.19 4.59
C THR A 130 -6.54 14.83 5.18
N SER A 131 -6.31 14.63 6.48
CA SER A 131 -6.77 13.45 7.20
C SER A 131 -8.28 13.28 7.13
N ASP A 132 -9.04 14.36 7.35
CA ASP A 132 -10.50 14.31 7.33
C ASP A 132 -11.06 13.88 5.97
N LYS A 133 -10.48 14.41 4.89
CA LYS A 133 -10.84 14.03 3.52
C LYS A 133 -10.64 12.53 3.30
N MET A 134 -9.49 12.00 3.69
CA MET A 134 -9.14 10.61 3.40
C MET A 134 -9.91 9.63 4.31
N GLU A 135 -10.15 9.96 5.58
CA GLU A 135 -11.02 9.15 6.45
C GLU A 135 -12.47 9.15 5.96
N LEU A 136 -13.00 10.28 5.49
CA LEU A 136 -14.33 10.31 4.86
C LEU A 136 -14.38 9.42 3.61
N ALA A 137 -13.34 9.49 2.76
CA ALA A 137 -13.22 8.60 1.61
C ALA A 137 -13.21 7.11 2.02
N GLN A 138 -12.52 6.76 3.11
CA GLN A 138 -12.47 5.39 3.65
C GLN A 138 -13.81 4.90 4.14
N ILE A 139 -14.52 5.69 4.96
CA ILE A 139 -15.84 5.30 5.48
C ILE A 139 -16.80 5.04 4.31
N LEU A 140 -16.80 5.93 3.32
CA LEU A 140 -17.63 5.78 2.13
C LEU A 140 -17.19 4.57 1.32
N MET A 141 -15.90 4.34 1.15
CA MET A 141 -15.34 3.19 0.43
C MET A 141 -15.70 1.85 1.05
N ILE A 142 -15.45 1.67 2.36
CA ILE A 142 -15.77 0.44 3.07
C ILE A 142 -17.27 0.16 2.98
N ASN A 143 -18.09 1.20 3.14
CA ASN A 143 -19.52 1.03 3.07
C ASN A 143 -20.05 0.79 1.66
N ASP A 144 -19.49 1.48 0.68
CA ASP A 144 -19.76 1.26 -0.72
C ASP A 144 -19.40 -0.18 -1.10
N ILE A 145 -18.28 -0.74 -0.62
CA ILE A 145 -17.95 -2.17 -0.75
C ILE A 145 -19.00 -3.07 -0.07
N ARG A 146 -19.41 -2.75 1.17
CA ARG A 146 -20.39 -3.53 1.95
C ARG A 146 -21.82 -3.46 1.41
N THR A 147 -22.19 -2.36 0.76
CA THR A 147 -23.58 -2.06 0.35
C THR A 147 -23.79 -2.01 -1.16
N ARG A 148 -22.73 -2.03 -1.96
CA ARG A 148 -22.81 -2.36 -3.38
C ARG A 148 -23.38 -3.77 -3.48
N ARG A 149 -24.25 -3.98 -4.46
CA ARG A 149 -24.43 -5.34 -4.97
C ARG A 149 -23.04 -5.73 -5.48
N VAL A 150 -22.32 -6.53 -4.70
CA VAL A 150 -21.26 -7.39 -5.23
C VAL A 150 -21.89 -7.98 -6.48
N PRO A 151 -21.33 -7.77 -7.67
CA PRO A 151 -21.91 -8.38 -8.82
C PRO A 151 -21.74 -9.87 -8.49
N GLU A 152 -22.85 -10.61 -8.37
CA GLU A 152 -22.87 -12.07 -8.09
C GLU A 152 -21.87 -12.84 -8.98
N GLN A 153 -21.51 -12.15 -10.06
CA GLN A 153 -20.43 -12.20 -11.02
C GLN A 153 -18.97 -12.47 -10.56
N LEU A 154 -18.50 -12.14 -9.34
CA LEU A 154 -17.11 -12.46 -8.97
C LEU A 154 -16.90 -13.93 -8.58
N LEU A 155 -17.98 -14.68 -8.29
CA LEU A 155 -17.91 -16.13 -8.22
C LEU A 155 -17.76 -16.70 -9.64
N LEU A 156 -16.58 -17.23 -9.94
CA LEU A 156 -16.23 -17.77 -11.25
C LEU A 156 -16.79 -19.18 -11.43
N THR A 157 -18.00 -19.22 -11.99
CA THR A 157 -18.61 -20.45 -12.50
C THR A 157 -17.97 -20.86 -13.83
N SER A 158 -18.22 -22.08 -14.29
CA SER A 158 -17.86 -22.54 -15.65
C SER A 158 -18.48 -21.69 -16.75
N LYS A 159 -19.54 -20.94 -16.43
CA LYS A 159 -20.12 -19.94 -17.33
C LYS A 159 -19.26 -18.69 -17.44
N ARG A 160 -18.25 -18.42 -16.61
CA ARG A 160 -17.40 -17.23 -16.75
C ARG A 160 -15.99 -17.55 -17.15
N PHE A 161 -15.45 -18.61 -16.57
CA PHE A 161 -14.09 -19.04 -16.81
C PHE A 161 -14.06 -20.54 -17.10
N GLN A 162 -13.57 -20.90 -18.28
CA GLN A 162 -13.44 -22.28 -18.73
C GLN A 162 -11.96 -22.56 -19.00
N ARG A 163 -11.31 -23.25 -18.06
CA ARG A 163 -9.93 -23.72 -18.26
C ARG A 163 -9.90 -24.74 -19.39
N TYR A 164 -8.91 -24.65 -20.27
CA TYR A 164 -8.68 -25.68 -21.28
C TYR A 164 -8.20 -26.97 -20.63
N GLU A 165 -8.82 -28.10 -20.96
CA GLU A 165 -8.43 -29.41 -20.42
C GLU A 165 -6.96 -29.73 -20.71
N THR A 166 -6.49 -29.34 -21.90
CA THR A 166 -5.11 -29.50 -22.38
C THR A 166 -4.11 -28.56 -21.71
N ALA A 167 -4.56 -27.56 -20.96
CA ALA A 167 -3.70 -26.61 -20.23
C ALA A 167 -3.67 -26.96 -18.74
N PRO A 168 -2.70 -27.77 -18.27
CA PRO A 168 -2.59 -28.10 -16.84
C PRO A 168 -2.30 -26.84 -16.02
N TYR A 169 -2.49 -26.95 -14.70
CA TYR A 169 -1.97 -25.94 -13.76
C TYR A 169 -0.45 -26.07 -13.71
N GLN A 170 0.25 -25.11 -14.29
CA GLN A 170 1.70 -25.05 -14.25
C GLN A 170 2.12 -24.28 -12.99
N PRO A 171 2.85 -24.89 -12.03
CA PRO A 171 3.30 -24.17 -10.84
C PRO A 171 4.29 -23.07 -11.24
N VAL A 172 4.15 -21.89 -10.64
CA VAL A 172 5.18 -20.85 -10.74
C VAL A 172 6.42 -21.33 -9.96
N THR A 173 7.62 -21.10 -10.51
CA THR A 173 8.87 -21.60 -9.91
C THR A 173 9.04 -21.12 -8.47
N SER A 174 9.51 -22.01 -7.59
CA SER A 174 9.80 -21.74 -6.16
C SER A 174 8.59 -21.34 -5.30
N THR A 175 7.36 -21.58 -5.74
CA THR A 175 6.15 -21.40 -4.93
C THR A 175 5.25 -22.64 -5.03
N LEU A 176 4.52 -22.92 -3.95
CA LEU A 176 3.56 -24.03 -3.87
C LEU A 176 2.11 -23.58 -4.11
N ASN A 177 1.89 -22.26 -4.17
CA ASN A 177 0.57 -21.69 -4.01
C ASN A 177 0.14 -20.81 -5.20
N LEU A 178 1.01 -20.61 -6.20
CA LEU A 178 0.72 -19.90 -7.44
C LEU A 178 0.85 -20.81 -8.66
N PHE A 179 -0.16 -20.75 -9.52
CA PHE A 179 -0.25 -21.57 -10.73
C PHE A 179 -0.63 -20.71 -11.92
N VAL A 180 -0.22 -21.15 -13.11
CA VAL A 180 -0.54 -20.52 -14.39
C VAL A 180 -1.35 -21.51 -15.21
N THR A 181 -2.40 -21.03 -15.85
CA THR A 181 -3.16 -21.84 -16.80
C THR A 181 -3.83 -20.95 -17.85
N ARG A 182 -4.45 -21.56 -18.85
CA ARG A 182 -5.18 -20.88 -19.92
C ARG A 182 -6.63 -21.31 -19.94
N GLY A 183 -7.48 -20.40 -20.37
CA GLY A 183 -8.89 -20.66 -20.53
C GLY A 183 -9.61 -19.52 -21.21
N ASP A 184 -10.89 -19.76 -21.48
CA ASP A 184 -11.79 -18.74 -21.98
C ASP A 184 -12.41 -17.98 -20.82
N TYR A 185 -12.38 -16.64 -20.89
CA TYR A 185 -13.04 -15.75 -19.94
C TYR A 185 -14.07 -14.87 -20.64
N ARG A 186 -15.14 -14.50 -19.93
CA ARG A 186 -16.07 -13.45 -20.36
C ARG A 186 -16.48 -12.56 -19.20
N ASP A 187 -16.54 -11.26 -19.47
CA ASP A 187 -16.90 -10.23 -18.48
C ASP A 187 -18.37 -10.35 -18.05
N ASP A 188 -19.27 -10.49 -19.03
CA ASP A 188 -20.71 -10.70 -18.82
C ASP A 188 -21.09 -12.20 -19.01
N PRO A 189 -21.65 -12.86 -17.98
CA PRO A 189 -21.95 -14.28 -17.98
C PRO A 189 -23.28 -14.61 -18.70
N LEU A 190 -24.01 -13.60 -19.17
CA LEU A 190 -25.27 -13.76 -19.89
C LEU A 190 -25.10 -13.36 -21.35
N GLU A 191 -24.39 -12.27 -21.64
CA GLU A 191 -24.41 -11.65 -22.98
C GLU A 191 -23.01 -11.35 -23.59
N GLY A 192 -21.91 -11.69 -22.90
CA GLY A 192 -20.55 -11.39 -23.38
C GLY A 192 -19.87 -12.50 -24.21
N PRO A 193 -19.04 -12.16 -25.22
CA PRO A 193 -18.21 -13.14 -25.93
C PRO A 193 -17.09 -13.66 -25.03
N TYR A 194 -16.73 -14.93 -25.21
CA TYR A 194 -15.52 -15.48 -24.61
C TYR A 194 -14.27 -14.95 -25.33
N HIS A 195 -13.22 -14.72 -24.57
CA HIS A 195 -11.88 -14.45 -25.08
C HIS A 195 -10.85 -15.32 -24.35
N GLU A 196 -9.84 -15.78 -25.08
CA GLU A 196 -8.72 -16.50 -24.50
C GLU A 196 -7.96 -15.58 -23.53
N THR A 197 -7.64 -16.13 -22.37
CA THR A 197 -6.82 -15.47 -21.37
C THR A 197 -5.86 -16.45 -20.70
N THR A 198 -4.70 -15.94 -20.30
CA THR A 198 -3.81 -16.64 -19.37
C THR A 198 -4.06 -16.09 -17.99
N VAL A 199 -4.27 -16.97 -17.01
CA VAL A 199 -4.58 -16.59 -15.63
C VAL A 199 -3.51 -17.08 -14.68
N ILE A 200 -3.32 -16.30 -13.61
CA ILE A 200 -2.55 -16.66 -12.44
C ILE A 200 -3.53 -17.02 -11.33
N ILE A 201 -3.32 -18.16 -10.69
CA ILE A 201 -4.25 -18.75 -9.75
C ILE A 201 -3.54 -18.91 -8.41
N GLU A 202 -4.10 -18.28 -7.39
CA GLU A 202 -3.62 -18.36 -6.02
C GLU A 202 -4.45 -19.38 -5.24
N ARG A 203 -3.79 -20.44 -4.78
CA ARG A 203 -4.34 -21.53 -3.95
C ARG A 203 -3.83 -21.44 -2.53
N GLY A 204 -4.59 -22.02 -1.61
CA GLY A 204 -4.17 -22.20 -0.23
C GLY A 204 -3.55 -23.59 -0.06
N PRO A 205 -2.96 -23.89 1.09
CA PRO A 205 -2.68 -25.27 1.47
C PRO A 205 -3.95 -26.12 1.32
N ILE A 206 -3.82 -27.37 0.88
CA ILE A 206 -4.98 -28.27 0.71
C ILE A 206 -5.76 -28.45 2.03
N SER A 207 -5.08 -28.30 3.17
CA SER A 207 -5.68 -28.38 4.51
C SER A 207 -6.38 -27.09 4.98
N GLU A 208 -6.25 -25.99 4.24
CA GLU A 208 -6.80 -24.69 4.63
C GLU A 208 -8.30 -24.60 4.27
N GLN A 209 -9.15 -24.52 5.29
CA GLN A 209 -10.56 -24.19 5.11
C GLN A 209 -10.72 -22.68 5.17
N VAL A 210 -11.02 -22.06 4.03
CA VAL A 210 -11.33 -20.63 3.96
C VAL A 210 -12.83 -20.45 3.69
N PRO A 211 -13.56 -19.74 4.55
CA PRO A 211 -14.96 -19.41 4.29
C PRO A 211 -15.12 -18.66 2.96
N GLU A 212 -16.18 -18.96 2.20
CA GLU A 212 -16.45 -18.31 0.93
C GLU A 212 -16.52 -16.78 1.06
N GLU A 213 -17.17 -16.29 2.13
CA GLU A 213 -17.32 -14.84 2.36
C GLU A 213 -15.95 -14.14 2.46
N THR A 214 -14.94 -14.81 3.03
CA THR A 214 -13.58 -14.26 3.10
C THR A 214 -12.97 -14.10 1.71
N LEU A 215 -13.07 -15.12 0.85
CA LEU A 215 -12.55 -15.02 -0.53
C LEU A 215 -13.31 -13.98 -1.35
N LYS A 216 -14.63 -13.92 -1.16
CA LYS A 216 -15.51 -12.94 -1.81
C LYS A 216 -15.14 -11.52 -1.40
N GLU A 217 -14.91 -11.26 -0.11
CA GLU A 217 -14.43 -9.97 0.38
C GLU A 217 -13.11 -9.59 -0.27
N ILE A 218 -12.11 -10.49 -0.25
CA ILE A 218 -10.79 -10.26 -0.86
C ILE A 218 -10.91 -9.98 -2.36
N ALA A 219 -11.65 -10.80 -3.09
CA ALA A 219 -11.87 -10.63 -4.53
C ALA A 219 -12.56 -9.29 -4.83
N THR A 220 -13.50 -8.87 -3.97
CA THR A 220 -14.20 -7.59 -4.09
C THR A 220 -13.22 -6.42 -3.89
N PHE A 221 -12.40 -6.45 -2.84
CA PHE A 221 -11.35 -5.43 -2.64
C PHE A 221 -10.41 -5.35 -3.84
N LEU A 222 -9.90 -6.50 -4.28
CA LEU A 222 -8.92 -6.55 -5.37
C LEU A 222 -9.49 -6.12 -6.72
N HIS A 223 -10.75 -6.45 -6.99
CA HIS A 223 -11.42 -6.06 -8.22
C HIS A 223 -11.77 -4.57 -8.21
N TYR A 224 -12.38 -4.06 -7.15
CA TYR A 224 -12.94 -2.70 -7.16
C TYR A 224 -11.92 -1.59 -6.88
N ASP A 225 -11.07 -1.78 -5.86
CA ASP A 225 -10.20 -0.70 -5.39
C ASP A 225 -9.08 -0.42 -6.38
N PHE A 226 -8.69 -1.44 -7.13
CA PHE A 226 -7.62 -1.36 -8.12
C PHE A 226 -8.17 -1.17 -9.53
N HIS A 227 -9.36 -1.66 -9.90
CA HIS A 227 -9.84 -1.54 -11.28
C HIS A 227 -10.73 -0.30 -11.55
N GLU A 228 -11.52 0.17 -10.58
CA GLU A 228 -12.48 1.27 -10.80
C GLU A 228 -12.10 2.61 -10.15
N LYS A 229 -11.32 2.61 -9.06
CA LYS A 229 -11.06 3.83 -8.26
C LYS A 229 -9.81 4.62 -8.64
N ILE A 230 -8.95 4.14 -9.53
CA ILE A 230 -7.91 5.01 -10.11
C ILE A 230 -8.54 5.81 -11.26
N PHE A 231 -9.12 6.95 -10.87
CA PHE A 231 -9.83 7.95 -11.68
C PHE A 231 -8.96 8.62 -12.77
N LEU A 232 -8.37 7.86 -13.69
CA LEU A 232 -7.88 8.38 -14.97
C LEU A 232 -8.21 7.39 -16.09
N LYS A 233 -9.14 7.79 -16.97
CA LYS A 233 -9.46 7.16 -18.26
C LYS A 233 -8.28 7.20 -19.26
N SER A 234 -7.06 6.87 -18.82
CA SER A 234 -5.95 6.58 -19.71
C SER A 234 -5.54 5.12 -19.50
N ALA A 235 -5.51 4.36 -20.59
CA ALA A 235 -5.10 2.96 -20.62
C ALA A 235 -3.67 2.70 -20.07
N ASP A 236 -2.89 3.73 -19.78
CA ASP A 236 -1.50 3.65 -19.29
C ASP A 236 -1.36 3.57 -17.75
N LEU A 237 -2.48 3.54 -17.00
CA LEU A 237 -2.50 3.60 -15.53
C LEU A 237 -3.23 2.42 -14.87
N LEU A 238 -3.10 1.20 -15.42
CA LEU A 238 -3.36 0.01 -14.60
C LEU A 238 -2.59 0.15 -13.27
N PRO A 239 -3.17 -0.25 -12.12
CA PRO A 239 -2.45 -0.29 -10.85
C PRO A 239 -1.19 -1.13 -11.02
N LYS A 240 -0.04 -0.48 -11.15
CA LYS A 240 1.23 -1.17 -11.30
C LYS A 240 1.45 -1.99 -10.02
N GLY A 241 1.90 -3.23 -10.10
CA GLY A 241 2.12 -4.00 -8.87
C GLY A 241 0.97 -4.86 -8.37
N ILE A 242 -0.23 -4.80 -8.96
CA ILE A 242 -1.37 -5.64 -8.56
C ILE A 242 -2.00 -6.24 -9.80
N LEU A 243 -2.17 -7.57 -9.81
CA LEU A 243 -2.77 -8.26 -10.95
C LEU A 243 -4.29 -7.99 -11.00
N PRO A 244 -4.89 -7.85 -12.20
CA PRO A 244 -6.33 -7.71 -12.33
C PRO A 244 -7.06 -8.94 -11.78
N CYS A 245 -7.82 -8.76 -10.71
CA CYS A 245 -8.63 -9.83 -10.11
C CYS A 245 -9.87 -10.09 -10.96
N LEU A 246 -9.99 -11.31 -11.49
CA LEU A 246 -11.17 -11.76 -12.25
C LEU A 246 -12.28 -12.27 -11.33
N GLY A 247 -11.92 -12.75 -10.14
CA GLY A 247 -12.85 -13.31 -9.17
C GLY A 247 -12.26 -14.46 -8.37
N TYR A 248 -13.14 -15.28 -7.80
CA TYR A 248 -12.79 -16.41 -6.94
C TYR A 248 -13.61 -17.65 -7.30
N ARG A 249 -13.14 -18.83 -6.86
CA ARG A 249 -13.83 -20.12 -7.02
C ARG A 249 -13.65 -20.97 -5.76
N MET A 250 -14.64 -21.79 -5.42
CA MET A 250 -14.58 -22.68 -4.24
C MET A 250 -14.23 -24.13 -4.57
N GLU A 251 -14.57 -24.61 -5.77
CA GLU A 251 -14.42 -26.01 -6.18
C GLU A 251 -13.39 -26.19 -7.31
N PRO A 252 -12.53 -27.23 -7.29
CA PRO A 252 -12.43 -28.29 -6.26
C PRO A 252 -11.70 -27.84 -4.98
N SER A 253 -11.18 -26.62 -4.98
CA SER A 253 -10.55 -25.98 -3.82
C SER A 253 -10.69 -24.46 -3.94
N PRO A 254 -10.68 -23.71 -2.82
CA PRO A 254 -10.72 -22.25 -2.85
C PRO A 254 -9.58 -21.66 -3.69
N GLU A 255 -9.88 -20.71 -4.57
CA GLU A 255 -8.95 -20.08 -5.52
C GLU A 255 -9.29 -18.60 -5.71
N LEU A 256 -8.26 -17.76 -5.79
CA LEU A 256 -8.34 -16.42 -6.36
C LEU A 256 -7.74 -16.48 -7.77
N ILE A 257 -8.41 -15.88 -8.75
CA ILE A 257 -8.04 -15.96 -10.17
C ILE A 257 -7.77 -14.56 -10.68
N PHE A 258 -6.57 -14.37 -11.22
CA PHE A 258 -6.08 -13.10 -11.74
C PHE A 258 -5.77 -13.20 -13.23
N ALA A 259 -6.06 -12.16 -14.00
CA ALA A 259 -5.63 -12.09 -15.39
C ALA A 259 -4.13 -11.80 -15.44
N MET A 260 -3.39 -12.55 -16.26
CA MET A 260 -2.02 -12.19 -16.60
C MET A 260 -2.05 -11.02 -17.60
N PRO A 261 -1.33 -9.90 -17.34
CA PRO A 261 -1.28 -8.76 -18.25
C PRO A 261 -0.87 -9.14 -19.67
N LYS A 262 -1.56 -8.58 -20.67
CA LYS A 262 -1.27 -8.82 -22.09
C LYS A 262 0.17 -8.42 -22.41
N GLY A 263 0.81 -9.16 -23.31
CA GLY A 263 2.19 -8.90 -23.70
C GLY A 263 3.21 -9.27 -22.63
N THR A 264 2.86 -10.07 -21.63
CA THR A 264 3.79 -10.60 -20.64
C THR A 264 3.86 -12.13 -20.66
N HIS A 265 4.95 -12.69 -20.14
CA HIS A 265 5.20 -14.12 -20.09
C HIS A 265 6.20 -14.47 -18.97
N ASN A 266 6.50 -15.77 -18.83
CA ASN A 266 7.49 -16.33 -17.91
C ASN A 266 7.34 -15.82 -16.45
N PRO A 267 6.23 -16.17 -15.78
CA PRO A 267 6.03 -15.82 -14.38
C PRO A 267 7.08 -16.50 -13.50
N GLN A 268 7.82 -15.70 -12.73
CA GLN A 268 8.82 -16.18 -11.78
C GLN A 268 8.70 -15.42 -10.46
N MET A 269 8.95 -16.09 -9.34
CA MET A 269 9.11 -15.39 -8.08
C MET A 269 10.44 -14.64 -8.06
N LEU A 270 10.45 -13.44 -7.49
CA LEU A 270 11.66 -12.63 -7.39
C LEU A 270 12.78 -13.37 -6.65
N GLN A 271 12.43 -14.16 -5.63
CA GLN A 271 13.36 -15.06 -4.95
C GLN A 271 14.15 -15.96 -5.93
N SER A 272 13.47 -16.57 -6.91
CA SER A 272 14.09 -17.47 -7.89
C SER A 272 15.06 -16.73 -8.81
N ILE A 273 14.74 -15.47 -9.14
CA ILE A 273 15.58 -14.63 -9.99
C ILE A 273 16.88 -14.29 -9.25
N ILE A 274 16.79 -13.82 -8.00
CA ILE A 274 17.98 -13.49 -7.19
C ILE A 274 18.81 -14.75 -6.93
N ALA A 275 18.17 -15.88 -6.60
CA ALA A 275 18.85 -17.15 -6.38
C ALA A 275 19.62 -17.64 -7.63
N ALA A 276 19.02 -17.52 -8.82
CA ALA A 276 19.65 -17.94 -10.08
C ALA A 276 20.85 -17.08 -10.49
N ASP A 277 20.99 -15.90 -9.89
CA ASP A 277 22.02 -14.90 -10.17
C ASP A 277 23.21 -14.96 -9.21
N GLN A 278 23.11 -15.75 -8.14
CA GLN A 278 24.17 -15.86 -7.14
C GLN A 278 25.50 -16.26 -7.78
N GLY A 279 26.53 -15.45 -7.53
CA GLY A 279 27.88 -15.67 -8.05
C GLY A 279 28.11 -15.24 -9.51
N VAL A 280 27.08 -14.78 -10.25
CA VAL A 280 27.20 -14.45 -11.68
C VAL A 280 26.71 -13.03 -12.02
N ALA A 281 26.11 -12.29 -11.08
CA ALA A 281 25.72 -10.88 -11.19
C ALA A 281 25.18 -10.48 -12.58
N ARG A 282 24.15 -11.19 -13.05
CA ARG A 282 23.64 -11.07 -14.42
C ARG A 282 22.77 -9.84 -14.62
N HIS A 283 22.15 -9.33 -13.55
CA HIS A 283 21.30 -8.16 -13.62
C HIS A 283 22.02 -6.87 -13.17
N PRO A 284 21.99 -5.80 -13.98
CA PRO A 284 22.68 -4.55 -13.72
C PRO A 284 22.04 -3.75 -12.57
N LEU A 285 22.70 -2.68 -12.13
CA LEU A 285 22.29 -1.92 -10.95
C LEU A 285 20.94 -1.18 -11.15
N ASP A 286 20.77 -0.56 -12.32
CA ASP A 286 19.56 0.16 -12.72
C ASP A 286 18.32 -0.74 -12.70
N PHE A 287 18.50 -2.02 -13.03
CA PHE A 287 17.46 -3.04 -12.90
C PHE A 287 16.98 -3.19 -11.45
N ARG A 288 17.91 -3.31 -10.49
CA ARG A 288 17.59 -3.44 -9.05
C ARG A 288 16.86 -2.22 -8.53
N PHE A 289 17.24 -1.03 -8.99
CA PHE A 289 16.54 0.21 -8.67
C PHE A 289 15.11 0.24 -9.22
N ARG A 290 14.90 -0.12 -10.48
CA ARG A 290 13.56 -0.19 -11.07
C ARG A 290 12.68 -1.17 -10.30
N LEU A 291 13.21 -2.34 -9.95
CA LEU A 291 12.51 -3.35 -9.18
C LEU A 291 12.06 -2.81 -7.80
N ALA A 292 12.99 -2.19 -7.07
CA ALA A 292 12.73 -1.57 -5.77
C ALA A 292 11.68 -0.45 -5.85
N GLN A 293 11.79 0.40 -6.87
CA GLN A 293 10.82 1.46 -7.12
C GLN A 293 9.42 0.89 -7.36
N ARG A 294 9.31 -0.08 -8.28
CA ARG A 294 8.02 -0.70 -8.64
C ARG A 294 7.38 -1.42 -7.47
N LEU A 295 8.18 -2.11 -6.65
CA LEU A 295 7.68 -2.76 -5.43
C LEU A 295 7.18 -1.72 -4.42
N SER A 296 7.91 -0.63 -4.24
CA SER A 296 7.50 0.47 -3.34
C SER A 296 6.21 1.14 -3.83
N GLU A 297 6.07 1.34 -5.14
CA GLU A 297 4.84 1.84 -5.78
C GLU A 297 3.66 0.87 -5.56
N ALA A 298 3.88 -0.44 -5.70
CA ALA A 298 2.86 -1.48 -5.46
C ALA A 298 2.34 -1.43 -4.02
N VAL A 299 3.25 -1.36 -3.04
CA VAL A 299 2.89 -1.26 -1.62
C VAL A 299 2.15 0.06 -1.34
N LEU A 300 2.61 1.16 -1.93
CA LEU A 300 1.92 2.44 -1.81
C LEU A 300 0.49 2.38 -2.36
N MET A 301 0.25 1.65 -3.45
CA MET A 301 -1.11 1.44 -3.97
C MET A 301 -2.01 0.67 -2.99
N VAL A 302 -1.49 -0.37 -2.34
CA VAL A 302 -2.23 -1.08 -1.28
C VAL A 302 -2.59 -0.12 -0.12
N HIS A 303 -1.64 0.69 0.32
CA HIS A 303 -1.86 1.63 1.42
C HIS A 303 -2.76 2.79 1.04
N ALA A 304 -2.74 3.24 -0.22
CA ALA A 304 -3.66 4.24 -0.75
C ALA A 304 -5.10 3.73 -0.79
N ALA A 305 -5.30 2.43 -0.99
CA ALA A 305 -6.58 1.75 -0.82
C ALA A 305 -6.94 1.48 0.67
N ASN A 306 -6.12 1.97 1.61
CA ASN A 306 -6.26 1.78 3.06
C ASN A 306 -6.19 0.31 3.52
N LEU A 307 -5.55 -0.54 2.73
CA LEU A 307 -5.39 -1.96 3.02
C LEU A 307 -4.01 -2.23 3.63
N VAL A 308 -3.90 -3.39 4.27
CA VAL A 308 -2.62 -3.95 4.72
C VAL A 308 -2.46 -5.35 4.13
N HIS A 309 -1.31 -5.59 3.49
CA HIS A 309 -1.04 -6.84 2.78
C HIS A 309 -0.64 -7.98 3.73
N LYS A 310 0.08 -7.69 4.82
CA LYS A 310 0.49 -8.64 5.86
C LYS A 310 1.44 -9.76 5.44
N ASN A 311 1.86 -9.79 4.18
CA ASN A 311 2.60 -10.91 3.61
C ASN A 311 3.60 -10.49 2.53
N ILE A 312 4.17 -9.28 2.64
CA ILE A 312 5.18 -8.77 1.71
C ILE A 312 6.51 -9.48 1.99
N ARG A 313 6.97 -10.32 1.07
CA ARG A 313 8.27 -11.01 1.12
C ARG A 313 8.84 -11.23 -0.27
N ILE A 314 10.14 -11.50 -0.36
CA ILE A 314 10.81 -11.76 -1.64
C ILE A 314 10.25 -12.99 -2.38
N ASP A 315 9.73 -13.97 -1.63
CA ASP A 315 9.10 -15.20 -2.13
C ASP A 315 7.60 -15.06 -2.43
N THR A 316 7.05 -13.84 -2.31
CA THR A 316 5.65 -13.50 -2.62
C THR A 316 5.55 -12.32 -3.60
N ILE A 317 6.66 -11.97 -4.25
CA ILE A 317 6.71 -10.96 -5.31
C ILE A 317 6.87 -11.70 -6.63
N LEU A 318 5.83 -11.62 -7.45
CA LEU A 318 5.83 -12.17 -8.79
C LEU A 318 6.47 -11.17 -9.76
N VAL A 319 7.25 -11.68 -10.71
CA VAL A 319 7.82 -10.90 -11.80
C VAL A 319 7.38 -11.50 -13.13
N LEU A 320 6.90 -10.65 -14.03
CA LEU A 320 6.51 -11.02 -15.39
C LEU A 320 7.42 -10.31 -16.41
N ARG A 321 7.85 -11.04 -17.45
CA ARG A 321 8.68 -10.48 -18.54
C ARG A 321 7.82 -9.97 -19.69
N PRO A 322 8.07 -8.79 -20.27
CA PRO A 322 7.46 -8.38 -21.52
C PRO A 322 7.81 -9.35 -22.65
N ILE A 323 6.85 -9.63 -23.52
CA ILE A 323 7.08 -10.32 -24.78
C ILE A 323 7.71 -9.29 -25.73
N VAL A 324 9.03 -9.30 -25.85
CA VAL A 324 9.72 -8.49 -26.86
C VAL A 324 9.64 -9.24 -28.18
N ALA A 325 9.06 -8.63 -29.22
CA ALA A 325 9.14 -9.17 -30.57
C ALA A 325 10.61 -9.14 -30.99
N ALA A 326 11.25 -10.31 -30.96
CA ALA A 326 12.67 -10.45 -31.21
C ALA A 326 13.04 -9.88 -32.58
N THR A 327 13.72 -8.73 -32.61
CA THR A 327 14.70 -8.44 -33.64
C THR A 327 16.05 -8.82 -33.05
N HIS A 328 16.86 -9.52 -33.84
CA HIS A 328 18.00 -10.31 -33.37
C HIS A 328 19.14 -9.52 -32.69
N ASP A 329 19.09 -8.18 -32.65
CA ASP A 329 20.14 -7.32 -32.06
C ASP A 329 19.80 -6.76 -30.65
N ASP A 330 18.56 -6.88 -30.16
CA ASP A 330 18.14 -6.24 -28.90
C ASP A 330 18.03 -7.19 -27.68
N LEU A 331 18.28 -8.49 -27.88
CA LEU A 331 18.03 -9.52 -26.87
C LEU A 331 18.98 -9.47 -25.65
N GLU A 332 20.14 -8.81 -25.76
CA GLU A 332 21.07 -8.64 -24.64
C GLU A 332 20.91 -7.31 -23.89
N ASN A 333 20.16 -6.34 -24.43
CA ASN A 333 20.07 -4.98 -23.87
C ASN A 333 18.67 -4.54 -23.39
N VAL A 334 17.61 -5.33 -23.63
CA VAL A 334 16.29 -5.05 -23.04
C VAL A 334 16.14 -5.87 -21.77
N SER A 335 16.52 -5.30 -20.62
CA SER A 335 16.31 -5.87 -19.28
C SER A 335 14.81 -5.90 -18.93
N GLY A 336 14.03 -6.70 -19.65
CA GLY A 336 12.56 -6.71 -19.61
C GLY A 336 12.00 -7.40 -18.37
N PHE A 337 12.13 -6.79 -17.19
CA PHE A 337 11.30 -7.15 -16.03
C PHE A 337 10.78 -5.91 -15.31
N ASP A 338 10.11 -5.04 -16.05
CA ASP A 338 9.62 -3.77 -15.50
C ASP A 338 8.36 -3.93 -14.61
N ASN A 339 7.85 -5.16 -14.47
CA ASN A 339 6.57 -5.44 -13.87
C ASN A 339 6.69 -6.46 -12.73
N VAL A 340 6.75 -5.95 -11.51
CA VAL A 340 6.54 -6.75 -10.29
C VAL A 340 5.08 -6.72 -9.91
N TYR A 341 4.63 -7.76 -9.21
CA TYR A 341 3.28 -7.88 -8.69
C TYR A 341 3.31 -8.47 -7.29
N LEU A 342 2.54 -7.87 -6.38
CA LEU A 342 2.23 -8.45 -5.08
C LEU A 342 1.26 -9.62 -5.27
N THR A 343 1.52 -10.72 -4.58
CA THR A 343 0.69 -11.94 -4.56
C THR A 343 0.47 -12.41 -3.13
N ASN A 344 -0.28 -13.49 -2.93
CA ASN A 344 -0.63 -14.03 -1.62
C ASN A 344 -1.63 -13.13 -0.87
N TRP A 345 -2.68 -12.75 -1.59
CA TRP A 345 -3.73 -11.85 -1.10
C TRP A 345 -4.71 -12.51 -0.12
N ARG A 346 -4.61 -13.83 0.12
CA ARG A 346 -5.44 -14.54 1.10
C ARG A 346 -5.37 -13.99 2.53
N LEU A 347 -4.30 -13.27 2.88
CA LEU A 347 -4.14 -12.63 4.19
C LEU A 347 -4.58 -11.15 4.20
N LEU A 348 -5.08 -10.63 3.06
CA LEU A 348 -5.59 -9.27 2.94
C LEU A 348 -6.77 -9.07 3.88
N ARG A 349 -6.73 -8.01 4.69
CA ARG A 349 -7.83 -7.59 5.54
C ARG A 349 -7.82 -6.07 5.71
N ASP A 350 -8.97 -5.54 6.07
CA ASP A 350 -9.05 -4.23 6.70
C ASP A 350 -8.15 -4.19 7.96
N VAL A 351 -7.56 -3.03 8.22
CA VAL A 351 -6.68 -2.69 9.35
C VAL A 351 -7.40 -2.90 10.69
N SER A 352 -8.73 -2.85 10.69
CA SER A 352 -9.59 -3.05 11.87
C SER A 352 -9.84 -4.51 12.28
N GLY A 353 -9.48 -5.51 11.44
CA GLY A 353 -9.83 -6.90 11.68
C GLY A 353 -8.88 -7.65 12.64
N PRO A 354 -9.39 -8.60 13.47
CA PRO A 354 -8.55 -9.42 14.35
C PRO A 354 -7.53 -10.25 13.54
N THR A 355 -6.34 -10.48 14.11
CA THR A 355 -5.29 -11.28 13.47
C THR A 355 -5.47 -12.76 13.83
N ILE A 356 -5.58 -13.65 12.84
CA ILE A 356 -5.47 -15.11 13.03
C ILE A 356 -4.07 -15.53 12.56
N MET A 357 -3.32 -16.21 13.43
CA MET A 357 -1.96 -16.67 13.15
C MET A 357 -1.99 -18.08 12.54
N GLY A 358 -1.50 -18.24 11.30
CA GLY A 358 -1.33 -19.54 10.65
C GLY A 358 0.10 -20.07 10.82
N GLY A 359 0.23 -21.37 11.11
CA GLY A 359 1.49 -22.08 11.32
C GLY A 359 2.14 -22.58 10.01
N GLY A 360 3.42 -22.26 9.85
CA GLY A 360 4.38 -22.69 8.82
C GLY A 360 5.79 -22.34 9.32
N ASN A 361 6.88 -22.57 8.56
CA ASN A 361 8.29 -22.33 8.98
C ASN A 361 8.50 -20.89 9.54
N GLN A 362 8.25 -20.75 10.84
CA GLN A 362 7.85 -19.49 11.46
C GLN A 362 8.98 -18.46 11.41
N TRP A 363 10.22 -18.91 11.63
CA TRP A 363 11.36 -18.03 11.78
C TRP A 363 11.80 -17.35 10.47
N THR A 364 11.69 -18.02 9.32
CA THR A 364 12.07 -17.41 8.03
C THR A 364 11.10 -16.32 7.61
N GLU A 365 9.80 -16.52 7.89
CA GLU A 365 8.78 -15.51 7.64
C GLU A 365 8.90 -14.36 8.66
N ASP A 366 9.26 -14.67 9.90
CA ASP A 366 9.43 -13.68 10.96
C ASP A 366 10.54 -12.68 10.64
N LEU A 367 11.55 -13.01 9.82
CA LEU A 367 12.53 -12.03 9.33
C LEU A 367 11.88 -10.80 8.68
N TYR A 368 10.73 -10.99 8.01
CA TYR A 368 9.98 -9.92 7.35
C TYR A 368 8.93 -9.28 8.26
N ARG A 369 8.69 -9.82 9.47
CA ARG A 369 7.70 -9.27 10.40
C ARG A 369 8.37 -8.29 11.35
N HIS A 370 7.70 -7.17 11.62
CA HIS A 370 8.18 -6.19 12.59
C HIS A 370 8.37 -6.83 13.99
N PRO A 371 9.38 -6.45 14.79
CA PRO A 371 9.64 -7.06 16.13
C PRO A 371 8.43 -7.10 17.07
N LYS A 372 7.59 -6.05 17.07
CA LYS A 372 6.34 -5.97 17.85
C LYS A 372 5.25 -6.98 17.42
N ARG A 373 5.47 -7.68 16.31
CA ARG A 373 4.58 -8.69 15.73
C ARG A 373 5.14 -10.11 15.84
N GLN A 374 6.21 -10.29 16.62
CA GLN A 374 6.85 -11.57 16.89
C GLN A 374 6.78 -11.89 18.39
N GLY A 375 6.91 -13.18 18.74
CA GLY A 375 6.96 -13.63 20.14
C GLY A 375 5.59 -13.73 20.83
N THR A 376 5.60 -13.69 22.16
CA THR A 376 4.43 -13.96 23.01
C THR A 376 3.55 -12.75 23.32
N HIS A 377 4.08 -11.53 23.13
CA HIS A 377 3.39 -10.26 23.42
C HIS A 377 3.23 -9.46 22.13
N VAL A 378 2.39 -9.97 21.23
CA VAL A 378 2.13 -9.37 19.92
C VAL A 378 1.16 -8.20 20.07
N GLU A 379 1.50 -7.03 19.52
CA GLU A 379 0.55 -5.91 19.44
C GLU A 379 -0.71 -6.34 18.70
N GLU A 380 -1.91 -6.10 19.24
CA GLU A 380 -3.16 -6.65 18.68
C GLU A 380 -3.51 -6.09 17.29
N ARG A 381 -3.21 -4.81 17.02
CA ARG A 381 -3.59 -4.13 15.77
C ARG A 381 -2.45 -4.11 14.76
N TYR A 382 -2.75 -4.54 13.54
CA TYR A 382 -1.84 -4.42 12.41
C TYR A 382 -2.03 -3.05 11.74
N ASN A 383 -0.96 -2.30 11.45
CA ASN A 383 -1.01 -1.03 10.69
C ASN A 383 -0.07 -1.08 9.47
N ILE A 384 -0.12 -0.06 8.62
CA ILE A 384 0.68 -0.01 7.38
C ILE A 384 2.19 0.03 7.62
N GLY A 385 2.64 0.50 8.79
CA GLY A 385 4.05 0.49 9.18
C GLY A 385 4.64 -0.91 9.28
N HIS A 386 3.83 -1.93 9.56
CA HIS A 386 4.30 -3.33 9.53
C HIS A 386 4.59 -3.80 8.10
N ASP A 387 3.75 -3.42 7.13
CA ASP A 387 4.02 -3.69 5.71
C ASP A 387 5.25 -2.93 5.22
N ILE A 388 5.43 -1.68 5.66
CA ILE A 388 6.60 -0.86 5.36
C ILE A 388 7.87 -1.52 5.90
N TYR A 389 7.84 -2.10 7.11
CA TYR A 389 8.95 -2.88 7.65
C TYR A 389 9.26 -4.08 6.74
N SER A 390 8.26 -4.88 6.38
CA SER A 390 8.41 -6.03 5.48
C SER A 390 8.99 -5.64 4.11
N LEU A 391 8.54 -4.50 3.57
CA LEU A 391 9.11 -3.89 2.36
C LEU A 391 10.58 -3.53 2.58
N GLY A 392 10.96 -2.94 3.71
CA GLY A 392 12.36 -2.64 4.05
C GLY A 392 13.28 -3.86 3.97
N VAL A 393 12.79 -5.01 4.43
CA VAL A 393 13.52 -6.29 4.32
C VAL A 393 13.66 -6.72 2.85
N CYS A 394 12.60 -6.63 2.05
CA CYS A 394 12.66 -6.94 0.61
C CYS A 394 13.62 -6.00 -0.14
N LEU A 395 13.57 -4.70 0.16
CA LEU A 395 14.45 -3.71 -0.42
C LEU A 395 15.92 -3.95 -0.04
N LEU A 396 16.19 -4.44 1.18
CA LEU A 396 17.54 -4.86 1.58
C LEU A 396 18.02 -6.02 0.70
N GLU A 397 17.24 -7.08 0.52
CA GLU A 397 17.61 -8.22 -0.34
C GLU A 397 17.82 -7.80 -1.79
N ILE A 398 16.96 -6.93 -2.33
CA ILE A 398 17.13 -6.36 -3.68
C ILE A 398 18.42 -5.54 -3.77
N GLY A 399 18.74 -4.73 -2.76
CA GLY A 399 19.92 -3.86 -2.77
C GLY A 399 21.23 -4.63 -2.61
N LEU A 400 21.21 -5.70 -1.81
CA LEU A 400 22.33 -6.64 -1.71
C LEU A 400 22.45 -7.51 -2.97
N TRP A 401 21.30 -7.76 -3.63
CA TRP A 401 21.09 -8.80 -4.64
C TRP A 401 21.49 -10.18 -4.11
N ASP A 402 21.09 -10.42 -2.87
CA ASP A 402 21.34 -11.65 -2.14
C ASP A 402 20.16 -11.91 -1.22
N LEU A 403 19.75 -13.18 -1.11
CA LEU A 403 18.67 -13.57 -0.21
C LEU A 403 19.23 -13.65 1.22
N LEU A 404 18.44 -13.29 2.24
CA LEU A 404 18.84 -13.47 3.64
C LEU A 404 18.87 -14.96 4.01
N VAL A 405 18.04 -15.76 3.34
CA VAL A 405 17.92 -17.21 3.53
C VAL A 405 17.84 -17.90 2.17
N HIS A 406 18.77 -18.83 1.93
CA HIS A 406 18.76 -19.73 0.77
C HIS A 406 18.06 -21.04 1.11
N ARG A 407 17.45 -21.67 0.11
CA ARG A 407 16.98 -23.06 0.21
C ARG A 407 17.86 -23.92 -0.66
N MET A 408 18.63 -24.81 -0.04
CA MET A 408 19.52 -25.69 -0.78
C MET A 408 18.72 -26.80 -1.49
N PRO A 409 19.06 -27.15 -2.74
CA PRO A 409 18.36 -28.20 -3.48
C PRO A 409 18.46 -29.61 -2.85
N ALA A 410 19.47 -29.85 -2.01
CA ALA A 410 19.82 -31.19 -1.53
C ALA A 410 18.99 -31.68 -0.34
N ASP A 411 18.59 -30.79 0.57
CA ASP A 411 17.85 -31.13 1.80
C ASP A 411 16.61 -30.26 2.03
N GLY A 412 16.42 -29.20 1.24
CA GLY A 412 15.32 -28.24 1.36
C GLY A 412 15.36 -27.39 2.64
N GLN A 413 16.43 -27.48 3.43
CA GLN A 413 16.53 -26.75 4.70
C GLN A 413 16.89 -25.28 4.44
N PRO A 414 16.26 -24.34 5.17
CA PRO A 414 16.61 -22.93 5.07
C PRO A 414 17.99 -22.67 5.70
N GLN A 415 18.90 -22.08 4.93
CA GLN A 415 20.22 -21.67 5.39
C GLN A 415 20.37 -20.15 5.30
N VAL A 416 20.76 -19.52 6.40
CA VAL A 416 21.07 -18.09 6.46
C VAL A 416 22.29 -17.78 5.60
N SER A 417 22.25 -16.70 4.81
CA SER A 417 23.32 -16.29 3.91
C SER A 417 24.62 -15.92 4.63
N GLU A 418 25.73 -15.96 3.91
CA GLU A 418 27.05 -15.62 4.46
C GLU A 418 27.11 -14.16 4.93
N LEU A 419 26.51 -13.23 4.17
CA LEU A 419 26.43 -11.82 4.56
C LEU A 419 25.67 -11.66 5.87
N PHE A 420 24.52 -12.31 6.01
CA PHE A 420 23.73 -12.22 7.24
C PHE A 420 24.48 -12.85 8.42
N ARG A 421 25.14 -13.99 8.23
CA ARG A 421 25.98 -14.64 9.26
C ARG A 421 27.13 -13.75 9.70
N ALA A 422 27.81 -13.09 8.75
CA ALA A 422 28.89 -12.16 9.05
C ALA A 422 28.37 -10.95 9.85
N ALA A 423 27.25 -10.35 9.45
CA ALA A 423 26.64 -9.25 10.19
C ALA A 423 26.15 -9.67 11.60
N ALA A 424 25.70 -10.91 11.76
CA ALA A 424 25.34 -11.50 13.04
C ALA A 424 26.54 -11.81 13.95
N GLU A 425 27.78 -11.73 13.43
CA GLU A 425 29.04 -11.95 14.16
C GLU A 425 29.13 -13.30 14.87
N VAL A 426 28.55 -14.35 14.27
CA VAL A 426 28.47 -15.69 14.89
C VAL A 426 29.69 -16.57 14.61
N ASN A 427 30.49 -16.24 13.59
CA ASN A 427 31.56 -17.11 13.08
C ASN A 427 32.70 -17.35 14.09
N SER A 428 32.92 -16.42 15.02
CA SER A 428 33.95 -16.53 16.06
C SER A 428 33.47 -17.27 17.32
N HIS A 429 32.19 -17.65 17.39
CA HIS A 429 31.62 -18.33 18.55
C HIS A 429 32.02 -19.83 18.55
N PRO A 430 32.25 -20.46 19.72
CA PRO A 430 32.57 -21.90 19.79
C PRO A 430 31.52 -22.81 19.17
N ASP A 431 30.25 -22.38 19.20
CA ASP A 431 29.13 -23.01 18.49
C ASP A 431 28.35 -21.94 17.69
N PRO A 432 28.76 -21.69 16.43
CA PRO A 432 28.14 -20.65 15.60
C PRO A 432 26.66 -20.88 15.33
N GLU A 433 26.22 -22.13 15.24
CA GLU A 433 24.83 -22.46 14.92
C GLU A 433 23.90 -22.26 16.13
N ALA A 434 24.35 -22.62 17.33
CA ALA A 434 23.59 -22.33 18.55
C ALA A 434 23.46 -20.82 18.78
N GLU A 435 24.53 -20.05 18.58
CA GLU A 435 24.51 -18.59 18.71
C GLU A 435 23.60 -17.94 17.65
N LEU A 436 23.66 -18.40 16.39
CA LEU A 436 22.77 -17.93 15.35
C LEU A 436 21.30 -18.18 15.70
N ARG A 437 20.95 -19.38 16.17
CA ARG A 437 19.58 -19.68 16.63
C ARG A 437 19.15 -18.79 17.79
N ALA A 438 20.05 -18.57 18.76
CA ALA A 438 19.79 -17.68 19.89
C ALA A 438 19.53 -16.24 19.44
N LYS A 439 20.28 -15.72 18.46
CA LYS A 439 20.05 -14.38 17.90
C LYS A 439 18.75 -14.30 17.09
N LEU A 440 18.46 -15.30 16.25
CA LEU A 440 17.23 -15.35 15.44
C LEU A 440 15.96 -15.45 16.28
N SER A 441 16.04 -16.00 17.49
CA SER A 441 14.89 -16.03 18.43
C SER A 441 14.59 -14.69 19.10
N ARG A 442 15.41 -13.66 18.90
CA ARG A 442 15.24 -12.32 19.48
C ARG A 442 14.88 -11.32 18.38
N PRO A 443 13.61 -10.89 18.28
CA PRO A 443 13.14 -10.05 17.17
C PRO A 443 13.90 -8.72 17.03
N THR A 444 14.26 -8.08 18.15
CA THR A 444 15.06 -6.84 18.13
C THR A 444 16.47 -7.08 17.62
N THR A 445 17.11 -8.18 18.02
CA THR A 445 18.44 -8.56 17.52
C THR A 445 18.42 -8.83 16.02
N VAL A 446 17.38 -9.48 15.51
CA VAL A 446 17.20 -9.66 14.05
C VAL A 446 17.15 -8.32 13.34
N LYS A 447 16.33 -7.37 13.84
CA LYS A 447 16.25 -6.02 13.28
C LYS A 447 17.59 -5.28 13.30
N ASP A 448 18.36 -5.39 14.39
CA ASP A 448 19.68 -4.76 14.49
C ASP A 448 20.65 -5.33 13.44
N ILE A 449 20.61 -6.64 13.20
CA ILE A 449 21.41 -7.29 12.14
C ILE A 449 21.01 -6.77 10.76
N LEU A 450 19.71 -6.63 10.48
CA LEU A 450 19.22 -6.07 9.21
C LEU A 450 19.67 -4.62 9.00
N LEU A 451 19.63 -3.79 10.05
CA LEU A 451 20.13 -2.41 10.00
C LEU A 451 21.63 -2.34 9.79
N LYS A 452 22.41 -3.23 10.42
CA LYS A 452 23.84 -3.35 10.21
C LYS A 452 24.19 -3.76 8.78
N LEU A 453 23.50 -4.78 8.25
CA LEU A 453 23.62 -5.16 6.84
C LEU A 453 23.36 -3.97 5.92
N ALA A 454 22.27 -3.23 6.18
CA ALA A 454 21.89 -2.06 5.41
C ALA A 454 22.96 -0.96 5.46
N SER A 455 23.54 -0.66 6.62
CA SER A 455 24.53 0.42 6.78
C SER A 455 25.89 0.08 6.20
N GLU A 456 26.35 -1.17 6.36
CA GLU A 456 27.68 -1.59 5.92
C GLU A 456 27.75 -1.84 4.40
N ASN A 457 26.64 -2.27 3.77
CA ASN A 457 26.67 -2.77 2.40
C ASN A 457 25.94 -1.90 1.38
N LEU A 458 24.78 -1.34 1.73
CA LEU A 458 23.96 -0.64 0.74
C LEU A 458 24.58 0.67 0.21
N PRO A 459 25.32 1.48 1.00
CA PRO A 459 25.94 2.69 0.46
C PRO A 459 26.88 2.44 -0.73
N GLN A 460 27.66 1.36 -0.70
CA GLN A 460 28.57 1.00 -1.79
C GLN A 460 27.87 0.29 -2.95
N ARG A 461 26.76 -0.44 -2.68
CA ARG A 461 26.04 -1.23 -3.69
C ARG A 461 24.94 -0.44 -4.41
N MET A 462 24.20 0.40 -3.69
CA MET A 462 23.00 1.11 -4.14
C MET A 462 23.04 2.61 -3.79
N GLY A 463 24.11 3.12 -3.18
CA GLY A 463 24.21 4.51 -2.77
C GLY A 463 23.49 4.85 -1.46
N HIS A 464 23.85 6.01 -0.90
CA HIS A 464 23.35 6.47 0.41
C HIS A 464 21.84 6.74 0.44
N ARG A 465 21.23 7.12 -0.68
CA ARG A 465 19.79 7.40 -0.76
C ARG A 465 18.97 6.12 -0.61
N TYR A 466 19.36 5.06 -1.31
CA TYR A 466 18.72 3.75 -1.18
C TYR A 466 18.89 3.18 0.23
N HIS A 467 20.08 3.31 0.81
CA HIS A 467 20.32 2.96 2.22
C HIS A 467 19.34 3.70 3.16
N ARG A 468 19.16 5.02 2.98
CA ARG A 468 18.24 5.82 3.79
C ARG A 468 16.80 5.31 3.68
N LEU A 469 16.34 4.94 2.48
CA LEU A 469 15.02 4.34 2.28
C LEU A 469 14.86 3.06 3.10
N VAL A 470 15.82 2.13 2.97
CA VAL A 470 15.78 0.85 3.69
C VAL A 470 15.78 1.06 5.21
N ALA A 471 16.68 1.91 5.71
CA ALA A 471 16.76 2.22 7.13
C ALA A 471 15.46 2.86 7.65
N ALA A 472 14.86 3.78 6.89
CA ALA A 472 13.58 4.40 7.24
C ALA A 472 12.43 3.39 7.28
N CYS A 473 12.38 2.46 6.33
CA CYS A 473 11.39 1.39 6.33
C CYS A 473 11.54 0.47 7.55
N LEU A 474 12.77 0.07 7.89
CA LEU A 474 13.05 -0.82 9.03
C LEU A 474 12.82 -0.15 10.40
N THR A 475 12.97 1.17 10.49
CA THR A 475 12.83 1.96 11.74
C THR A 475 11.52 2.75 11.81
N GLY A 476 10.62 2.61 10.83
CA GLY A 476 9.42 3.41 10.71
C GLY A 476 8.52 3.41 11.94
N LEU A 477 8.46 2.31 12.68
CA LEU A 477 7.66 2.17 13.90
C LEU A 477 8.45 2.36 15.21
N ASP A 478 9.69 2.84 15.14
CA ASP A 478 10.50 3.18 16.30
C ASP A 478 10.17 4.58 16.83
N GLN A 479 10.56 4.85 18.08
CA GLN A 479 10.37 6.18 18.71
C GLN A 479 11.11 7.30 17.96
N LEU A 480 12.26 6.98 17.36
CA LEU A 480 13.00 7.86 16.45
C LEU A 480 12.86 7.30 15.04
N SER A 481 11.75 7.63 14.37
CA SER A 481 11.47 7.06 13.05
C SER A 481 12.45 7.59 12.00
N GLY A 482 12.87 6.72 11.07
CA GLY A 482 13.71 7.14 9.95
C GLY A 482 12.99 8.00 8.90
N PHE A 483 11.73 8.38 9.13
CA PHE A 483 10.97 9.32 8.28
C PHE A 483 11.34 10.79 8.53
N GLY A 484 12.29 11.07 9.44
CA GLY A 484 12.86 12.39 9.67
C GLY A 484 12.79 12.81 11.14
N PRO A 485 13.62 13.78 11.58
CA PRO A 485 13.76 14.15 12.98
C PRO A 485 12.49 14.75 13.61
N GLU A 486 11.57 15.25 12.79
CA GLU A 486 10.30 15.86 13.24
C GLU A 486 9.08 14.95 13.02
N VAL A 487 9.26 13.76 12.43
CA VAL A 487 8.17 12.85 12.11
C VAL A 487 8.14 11.71 13.11
N ASP A 488 7.18 11.77 14.04
CA ASP A 488 6.82 10.61 14.85
C ASP A 488 5.74 9.80 14.11
N PHE A 489 6.20 8.86 13.30
CA PHE A 489 5.34 8.02 12.46
C PHE A 489 4.31 7.22 13.27
N THR A 490 4.62 6.90 14.54
CA THR A 490 3.72 6.14 15.42
C THR A 490 2.54 6.97 15.93
N LYS A 491 2.67 8.30 15.93
CA LYS A 491 1.60 9.24 16.29
C LYS A 491 0.74 9.67 15.11
N LEU A 492 1.16 9.36 13.88
CA LEU A 492 0.39 9.63 12.68
C LEU A 492 -0.80 8.67 12.60
N ASN A 493 -1.94 9.17 12.11
CA ASN A 493 -2.99 8.25 11.68
C ASN A 493 -2.59 7.57 10.34
N GLN A 494 -3.34 6.55 9.94
CA GLN A 494 -3.00 5.70 8.79
C GLN A 494 -2.83 6.49 7.48
N VAL A 495 -3.68 7.49 7.28
CA VAL A 495 -3.61 8.37 6.11
C VAL A 495 -2.29 9.13 6.08
N GLU A 496 -1.96 9.75 7.20
CA GLU A 496 -0.75 10.55 7.35
C GLU A 496 0.51 9.68 7.23
N GLN A 497 0.46 8.45 7.74
CA GLN A 497 1.51 7.44 7.55
C GLN A 497 1.69 7.13 6.05
N GLY A 498 0.60 6.95 5.31
CA GLY A 498 0.65 6.69 3.86
C GLY A 498 1.23 7.86 3.06
N ILE A 499 0.88 9.09 3.44
CA ILE A 499 1.46 10.31 2.84
C ILE A 499 2.94 10.42 3.15
N ALA A 500 3.35 10.25 4.41
CA ALA A 500 4.75 10.30 4.81
C ALA A 500 5.58 9.24 4.05
N PHE A 501 5.00 8.04 3.85
CA PHE A 501 5.63 6.99 3.07
C PHE A 501 5.74 7.33 1.58
N LYS A 502 4.69 7.87 0.97
CA LYS A 502 4.73 8.39 -0.40
C LYS A 502 5.82 9.45 -0.59
N ASP A 503 5.87 10.43 0.30
CA ASP A 503 6.82 11.54 0.23
C ASP A 503 8.26 11.03 0.35
N LEU A 504 8.50 10.03 1.22
CA LEU A 504 9.79 9.34 1.31
C LEU A 504 10.16 8.67 -0.03
N ILE A 505 9.28 7.84 -0.61
CA ILE A 505 9.53 7.18 -1.91
C ILE A 505 9.87 8.22 -2.99
N LEU A 506 9.05 9.27 -3.12
CA LEU A 506 9.24 10.30 -4.14
C LEU A 506 10.58 11.03 -3.95
N SER A 507 10.98 11.34 -2.72
CA SER A 507 12.27 12.00 -2.42
C SER A 507 13.48 11.17 -2.86
N ILE A 508 13.34 9.84 -2.89
CA ILE A 508 14.42 8.94 -3.25
C ILE A 508 14.44 8.71 -4.76
N PHE A 509 13.31 8.37 -5.38
CA PHE A 509 13.27 7.91 -6.77
C PHE A 509 13.08 9.03 -7.82
N THR A 510 12.52 10.19 -7.48
CA THR A 510 12.22 11.25 -8.48
C THR A 510 13.48 11.95 -9.00
N GLU A 511 14.52 12.07 -8.19
CA GLU A 511 15.79 12.73 -8.57
C GLU A 511 16.82 11.79 -9.19
N MET A 512 16.56 10.48 -9.20
CA MET A 512 17.46 9.50 -9.82
C MET A 512 17.24 9.34 -11.33
N THR A 513 16.12 9.86 -11.86
CA THR A 513 15.81 9.89 -13.30
C THR A 513 16.53 11.02 -14.07
N ILE A 514 17.36 11.82 -13.39
CA ILE A 514 18.08 12.98 -13.95
C ILE A 514 19.56 12.64 -14.27
N LEU A 515 20.00 11.41 -14.00
CA LEU A 515 21.30 10.86 -14.41
C LEU A 515 21.08 9.77 -15.46
#